data_AF-A0A2V6U504-F1
#
_entry.id   AF-A0A2V6U504-F1
#
_cell.length_a   1.000
_cell.length_b   1.000
_cell.length_c   1.000
_cell.angle_alpha   90.00
_cell.angle_beta   90.00
_cell.angle_gamma   90.00
#
_symmetry.space_group_name_H-M   'P 1'
#
loop_
_entity.id
_entity.type
_entity.pdbx_description
1 polymer ?
#
loop_
_entity_poly.entity_id
_entity_poly.type
_entity_poly.pdbx_seq_one_letter_code
_entity_poly.pdbx_strand_id
1 'polypeptide(L)'
;MTMKRILSATLAALGVMLVGCSTTSSSSSLDRGNMFYRNSEYVSAADAFSEAIARNPRSAAAWNNRAAARLRMGEVNNAIADYNKAIELAPNDAEIYYNRGNGLVAAGQYKEAIADYTRAMSLSPNYAKAVYNRGTAYAMLGQRDAAQADWSRAIALEPDPWAKAAMRRSAGLDPTPVVAAGPATGATQPAVAPAPPPGAERATAPPPVIVAAPPTSPPTVTVAPPTAQPQPAASVQALDARALASRAITRELDGDHTGAIQDLKTAAQLEPDASRRASIANLIRLLDTPK
;
A
#
# COMPACT_ATOMS: atom_id res chain seq x y z
N MET A 1 -16.67 -36.46 50.63
CA MET A 1 -16.71 -34.98 50.64
C MET A 1 -17.63 -34.48 49.52
N THR A 2 -18.93 -34.50 49.75
CA THR A 2 -19.96 -34.38 48.70
C THR A 2 -20.46 -32.94 48.53
N MET A 3 -19.53 -31.98 48.54
CA MET A 3 -19.82 -30.54 48.72
C MET A 3 -19.28 -29.67 47.57
N LYS A 4 -18.22 -30.11 46.88
CA LYS A 4 -17.67 -29.42 45.69
C LYS A 4 -18.53 -29.51 44.43
N ARG A 5 -19.55 -30.39 44.38
CA ARG A 5 -20.46 -30.56 43.22
C ARG A 5 -21.72 -29.69 43.25
N ILE A 6 -21.99 -28.99 44.36
CA ILE A 6 -23.14 -28.07 44.47
C ILE A 6 -22.71 -26.64 44.10
N LEU A 7 -21.49 -26.24 44.48
CA LEU A 7 -20.89 -24.94 44.08
C LEU A 7 -20.75 -24.76 42.55
N SER A 8 -20.65 -25.85 41.79
CA SER A 8 -20.52 -25.83 40.33
C SER A 8 -21.84 -25.67 39.56
N ALA A 9 -23.00 -25.74 40.24
CA ALA A 9 -24.31 -25.74 39.58
C ALA A 9 -25.05 -24.39 39.64
N THR A 10 -24.89 -23.62 40.72
CA THR A 10 -25.58 -22.34 40.92
C THR A 10 -24.75 -21.11 40.54
N LEU A 11 -23.42 -21.23 40.39
CA LEU A 11 -22.61 -20.15 39.82
C LEU A 11 -22.97 -19.89 38.34
N ALA A 12 -23.56 -20.87 37.66
CA ALA A 12 -24.14 -20.74 36.32
C ALA A 12 -25.47 -19.94 36.28
N ALA A 13 -26.06 -19.62 37.43
CA ALA A 13 -27.33 -18.88 37.54
C ALA A 13 -27.18 -17.46 38.12
N LEU A 14 -26.01 -17.12 38.69
CA LEU A 14 -25.71 -15.79 39.22
C LEU A 14 -24.73 -14.97 38.35
N GLY A 15 -24.54 -15.40 37.09
CA GLY A 15 -23.84 -14.65 36.04
C GLY A 15 -24.76 -13.80 35.15
N VAL A 16 -25.99 -13.54 35.61
CA VAL A 16 -27.01 -12.76 34.89
C VAL A 16 -26.84 -11.26 35.20
N MET A 17 -26.77 -10.44 34.16
CA MET A 17 -26.91 -8.97 34.21
C MET A 17 -26.00 -8.19 35.18
N LEU A 18 -24.70 -8.07 34.86
CA LEU A 18 -24.05 -6.76 34.60
C LEU A 18 -22.57 -6.92 34.18
N VAL A 19 -22.03 -5.88 33.52
CA VAL A 19 -20.63 -5.76 33.00
C VAL A 19 -20.26 -6.81 31.93
N GLY A 20 -19.84 -6.46 30.72
CA GLY A 20 -19.66 -5.15 30.10
C GLY A 20 -18.67 -5.25 28.91
N CYS A 21 -18.97 -4.57 27.80
CA CYS A 21 -18.13 -4.39 26.61
C CYS A 21 -17.04 -5.45 26.29
N SER A 22 -17.40 -6.54 25.62
CA SER A 22 -16.49 -7.29 24.73
C SER A 22 -16.53 -6.72 23.30
N THR A 23 -16.20 -5.43 23.16
CA THR A 23 -16.20 -4.69 21.89
C THR A 23 -15.00 -5.07 21.00
N THR A 24 -15.13 -6.14 20.22
CA THR A 24 -14.11 -6.54 19.24
C THR A 24 -14.53 -6.17 17.82
N SER A 25 -14.39 -4.88 17.48
CA SER A 25 -14.53 -4.29 16.15
C SER A 25 -15.83 -4.60 15.38
N SER A 26 -16.91 -3.93 15.79
CA SER A 26 -17.96 -3.51 14.84
C SER A 26 -17.40 -2.43 13.90
N SER A 27 -16.46 -2.80 13.03
CA SER A 27 -15.92 -1.90 12.00
C SER A 27 -17.07 -1.32 11.19
N SER A 28 -17.15 0.02 11.13
CA SER A 28 -18.23 0.66 10.39
C SER A 28 -18.07 0.37 8.89
N SER A 29 -19.15 0.50 8.13
CA SER A 29 -19.06 0.36 6.67
C SER A 29 -18.16 1.43 6.05
N LEU A 30 -17.97 2.58 6.71
CA LEU A 30 -16.95 3.59 6.38
C LEU A 30 -15.53 3.06 6.61
N ASP A 31 -15.24 2.45 7.76
CA ASP A 31 -13.91 1.85 8.06
C ASP A 31 -13.58 0.71 7.09
N ARG A 32 -14.58 -0.13 6.78
CA ARG A 32 -14.46 -1.23 5.82
C ARG A 32 -14.15 -0.69 4.41
N GLY A 33 -14.86 0.35 3.98
CA GLY A 33 -14.58 1.02 2.70
C GLY A 33 -13.18 1.65 2.67
N ASN A 34 -12.74 2.26 3.78
CA ASN A 34 -11.39 2.82 3.90
C ASN A 34 -10.31 1.72 3.78
N MET A 35 -10.53 0.55 4.36
CA MET A 35 -9.63 -0.60 4.23
C MET A 35 -9.58 -1.13 2.79
N PHE A 36 -10.73 -1.33 2.15
CA PHE A 36 -10.78 -1.73 0.73
C PHE A 36 -10.09 -0.70 -0.18
N TYR A 37 -10.33 0.59 0.03
CA TYR A 37 -9.70 1.66 -0.74
C TYR A 37 -8.17 1.65 -0.60
N ARG A 38 -7.64 1.41 0.60
CA ARG A 38 -6.19 1.26 0.84
C ARG A 38 -5.59 0.01 0.18
N ASN A 39 -6.38 -1.06 0.03
CA ASN A 39 -5.98 -2.27 -0.69
C ASN A 39 -6.10 -2.13 -2.23
N SER A 40 -6.56 -0.99 -2.75
CA SER A 40 -6.97 -0.79 -4.16
C SER A 40 -8.19 -1.63 -4.60
N GLU A 41 -8.97 -2.15 -3.66
CA GLU A 41 -10.24 -2.87 -3.91
C GLU A 41 -11.39 -1.87 -4.14
N TYR A 42 -11.27 -1.04 -5.18
CA TYR A 42 -12.10 0.17 -5.33
C TYR A 42 -13.61 -0.09 -5.47
N VAL A 43 -14.02 -1.21 -6.07
CA VAL A 43 -15.44 -1.62 -6.15
C VAL A 43 -15.96 -1.92 -4.73
N SER A 44 -15.31 -2.84 -4.01
CA SER A 44 -15.61 -3.19 -2.62
C SER A 44 -15.64 -1.96 -1.70
N ALA A 45 -14.76 -0.98 -1.96
CA ALA A 45 -14.75 0.31 -1.27
C ALA A 45 -16.01 1.13 -1.57
N ALA A 46 -16.36 1.31 -2.84
CA ALA A 46 -17.54 2.07 -3.26
C ALA A 46 -18.86 1.45 -2.74
N ASP A 47 -18.94 0.13 -2.66
CA ASP A 47 -20.09 -0.59 -2.07
C ASP A 47 -20.16 -0.38 -0.56
N ALA A 48 -19.05 -0.53 0.17
CA ALA A 48 -19.02 -0.30 1.61
C ALA A 48 -19.28 1.18 1.99
N PHE A 49 -18.82 2.14 1.19
CA PHE A 49 -19.22 3.55 1.35
C PHE A 49 -20.70 3.78 1.00
N SER A 50 -21.27 3.02 0.06
CA SER A 50 -22.72 3.06 -0.23
C SER A 50 -23.55 2.52 0.94
N GLU A 51 -23.12 1.44 1.60
CA GLU A 51 -23.68 1.02 2.90
C GLU A 51 -23.60 2.13 3.95
N ALA A 52 -22.47 2.85 4.04
CA ALA A 52 -22.29 3.95 4.99
C ALA A 52 -23.24 5.13 4.71
N ILE A 53 -23.44 5.48 3.43
CA ILE A 53 -24.41 6.50 2.99
C ILE A 53 -25.84 6.04 3.26
N ALA A 54 -26.18 4.77 3.03
CA ALA A 54 -27.52 4.24 3.32
C ALA A 54 -27.84 4.27 4.82
N ARG A 55 -26.86 3.99 5.69
CA ARG A 55 -26.99 4.06 7.16
C ARG A 55 -27.00 5.51 7.69
N ASN A 56 -26.22 6.41 7.09
CA ASN A 56 -26.19 7.83 7.43
C ASN A 56 -26.01 8.70 6.16
N PRO A 57 -27.11 9.16 5.53
CA PRO A 57 -27.06 9.98 4.33
C PRO A 57 -26.39 11.34 4.52
N ARG A 58 -26.16 11.78 5.76
CA ARG A 58 -25.50 13.05 6.10
C ARG A 58 -23.98 12.91 6.36
N SER A 59 -23.41 11.72 6.18
CA SER A 59 -21.97 11.47 6.35
C SER A 59 -21.16 12.02 5.16
N ALA A 60 -20.73 13.29 5.24
CA ALA A 60 -19.91 13.93 4.21
C ALA A 60 -18.66 13.11 3.84
N ALA A 61 -18.01 12.50 4.84
CA ALA A 61 -16.86 11.61 4.65
C ALA A 61 -17.21 10.36 3.82
N ALA A 62 -18.39 9.76 3.99
CA ALA A 62 -18.79 8.60 3.18
C ALA A 62 -19.02 8.98 1.71
N TRP A 63 -19.61 10.16 1.45
CA TRP A 63 -19.76 10.70 0.09
C TRP A 63 -18.39 11.03 -0.53
N ASN A 64 -17.50 11.74 0.19
CA ASN A 64 -16.14 12.05 -0.26
C ASN A 64 -15.32 10.78 -0.58
N ASN A 65 -15.39 9.76 0.26
CA ASN A 65 -14.59 8.56 0.10
C ASN A 65 -15.16 7.63 -0.99
N ARG A 66 -16.49 7.60 -1.20
CA ARG A 66 -17.09 6.95 -2.38
C ARG A 66 -16.70 7.65 -3.67
N ALA A 67 -16.68 8.99 -3.68
CA ALA A 67 -16.20 9.76 -4.82
C ALA A 67 -14.74 9.43 -5.16
N ALA A 68 -13.87 9.31 -4.16
CA ALA A 68 -12.48 8.90 -4.35
C ALA A 68 -12.36 7.48 -4.92
N ALA A 69 -13.14 6.51 -4.43
CA ALA A 69 -13.20 5.16 -5.00
C ALA A 69 -13.68 5.17 -6.47
N ARG A 70 -14.72 5.97 -6.78
CA ARG A 70 -15.26 6.14 -8.13
C ARG A 70 -14.28 6.78 -9.10
N LEU A 71 -13.49 7.77 -8.69
CA LEU A 71 -12.38 8.28 -9.52
C LEU A 71 -11.38 7.17 -9.89
N ARG A 72 -11.06 6.28 -8.95
CA ARG A 72 -10.13 5.16 -9.19
C ARG A 72 -10.72 4.09 -10.12
N MET A 73 -12.04 4.00 -10.22
CA MET A 73 -12.77 3.16 -11.18
C MET A 73 -12.99 3.84 -12.54
N GLY A 74 -12.61 5.12 -12.69
CA GLY A 74 -12.89 5.92 -13.89
C GLY A 74 -14.33 6.47 -13.98
N GLU A 75 -15.15 6.32 -12.94
CA GLU A 75 -16.52 6.86 -12.86
C GLU A 75 -16.51 8.38 -12.55
N VAL A 76 -15.81 9.18 -13.36
CA VAL A 76 -15.55 10.61 -13.09
C VAL A 76 -16.83 11.40 -12.80
N ASN A 77 -17.88 11.24 -13.61
CA ASN A 77 -19.14 11.97 -13.40
C ASN A 77 -19.85 11.59 -12.09
N ASN A 78 -19.83 10.30 -11.71
CA ASN A 78 -20.42 9.84 -10.46
C ASN A 78 -19.62 10.32 -9.25
N ALA A 79 -18.29 10.40 -9.39
CA ALA A 79 -17.42 10.96 -8.36
C ALA A 79 -17.66 12.46 -8.16
N ILE A 80 -17.76 13.26 -9.23
CA ILE A 80 -18.08 14.69 -9.10
C ILE A 80 -19.45 14.90 -8.44
N ALA A 81 -20.46 14.08 -8.77
CA ALA A 81 -21.76 14.13 -8.11
C ALA A 81 -21.68 13.80 -6.60
N ASP A 82 -20.92 12.77 -6.22
CA ASP A 82 -20.70 12.42 -4.81
C ASP A 82 -19.90 13.52 -4.06
N TYR A 83 -18.87 14.12 -4.68
CA TYR A 83 -18.13 15.25 -4.10
C TYR A 83 -19.02 16.49 -3.92
N ASN A 84 -19.88 16.79 -4.89
CA ASN A 84 -20.86 17.88 -4.74
C ASN A 84 -21.73 17.65 -3.51
N LYS A 85 -22.20 16.41 -3.30
CA LYS A 85 -23.00 16.06 -2.12
C LYS A 85 -22.23 16.10 -0.82
N ALA A 86 -20.94 15.74 -0.83
CA ALA A 86 -20.05 15.89 0.31
C ALA A 86 -19.84 17.38 0.68
N ILE A 87 -19.70 18.27 -0.32
CA ILE A 87 -19.57 19.73 -0.13
C ILE A 87 -20.88 20.35 0.40
N GLU A 88 -22.05 19.92 -0.08
CA GLU A 88 -23.34 20.35 0.50
C GLU A 88 -23.46 20.04 2.00
N LEU A 89 -22.86 18.92 2.44
CA LEU A 89 -22.91 18.46 3.83
C LEU A 89 -21.81 19.08 4.71
N ALA A 90 -20.67 19.44 4.13
CA ALA A 90 -19.52 20.02 4.84
C ALA A 90 -18.82 21.14 4.02
N PRO A 91 -19.46 22.30 3.82
CA PRO A 91 -18.98 23.36 2.92
C PRO A 91 -17.73 24.12 3.40
N ASN A 92 -17.17 23.75 4.55
CA ASN A 92 -15.94 24.29 5.13
C ASN A 92 -14.83 23.23 5.29
N ASP A 93 -15.01 22.02 4.77
CA ASP A 93 -13.98 20.98 4.76
C ASP A 93 -13.04 21.17 3.55
N ALA A 94 -11.78 21.52 3.83
CA ALA A 94 -10.76 21.76 2.81
C ALA A 94 -10.39 20.50 2.00
N GLU A 95 -10.48 19.31 2.60
CA GLU A 95 -10.07 18.06 1.95
C GLU A 95 -11.06 17.65 0.86
N ILE A 96 -12.36 17.90 1.05
CA ILE A 96 -13.38 17.57 0.04
C ILE A 96 -13.20 18.44 -1.22
N TYR A 97 -12.93 19.74 -1.08
CA TYR A 97 -12.61 20.60 -2.22
C TYR A 97 -11.30 20.17 -2.91
N TYR A 98 -10.25 19.85 -2.15
CA TYR A 98 -9.01 19.32 -2.72
C TYR A 98 -9.24 18.02 -3.51
N ASN A 99 -10.05 17.10 -2.98
CA ASN A 99 -10.37 15.83 -3.62
C ASN A 99 -11.23 16.01 -4.88
N ARG A 100 -12.23 16.90 -4.86
CA ARG A 100 -13.00 17.25 -6.07
C ARG A 100 -12.10 17.92 -7.11
N GLY A 101 -11.19 18.81 -6.70
CA GLY A 101 -10.16 19.39 -7.55
C GLY A 101 -9.30 18.33 -8.25
N ASN A 102 -8.88 17.29 -7.55
CA ASN A 102 -8.13 16.15 -8.14
C ASN A 102 -8.97 15.42 -9.20
N GLY A 103 -10.27 15.21 -8.93
CA GLY A 103 -11.22 14.63 -9.90
C GLY A 103 -11.44 15.51 -11.13
N LEU A 104 -11.53 16.83 -10.95
CA LEU A 104 -11.66 17.80 -12.04
C LEU A 104 -10.39 17.87 -12.90
N VAL A 105 -9.19 17.74 -12.32
CA VAL A 105 -7.95 17.57 -13.10
C VAL A 105 -7.99 16.28 -13.93
N ALA A 106 -8.46 15.16 -13.36
CA ALA A 106 -8.62 13.91 -14.11
C ALA A 106 -9.70 13.99 -15.22
N ALA A 107 -10.67 14.91 -15.09
CA ALA A 107 -11.67 15.24 -16.10
C ALA A 107 -11.17 16.24 -17.18
N GLY A 108 -9.96 16.79 -17.04
CA GLY A 108 -9.47 17.91 -17.87
C GLY A 108 -10.08 19.28 -17.55
N GLN A 109 -10.90 19.37 -16.50
CA GLN A 109 -11.60 20.58 -16.03
C GLN A 109 -10.70 21.45 -15.14
N TYR A 110 -9.58 21.91 -15.70
CA TYR A 110 -8.51 22.56 -14.93
C TYR A 110 -8.92 23.90 -14.30
N LYS A 111 -9.86 24.66 -14.90
CA LYS A 111 -10.31 25.96 -14.35
C LYS A 111 -11.15 25.75 -13.08
N GLU A 112 -12.03 24.77 -13.13
CA GLU A 112 -12.88 24.33 -12.03
C GLU A 112 -12.02 23.74 -10.91
N ALA A 113 -11.00 22.94 -11.25
CA ALA A 113 -10.01 22.46 -10.29
C ALA A 113 -9.24 23.60 -9.60
N ILE A 114 -8.83 24.63 -10.34
CA ILE A 114 -8.16 25.82 -9.77
C ILE A 114 -9.05 26.55 -8.76
N ALA A 115 -10.35 26.67 -9.04
CA ALA A 115 -11.31 27.24 -8.10
C ALA A 115 -11.42 26.39 -6.82
N ASP A 116 -11.50 25.07 -6.95
CA ASP A 116 -11.57 24.13 -5.83
C ASP A 116 -10.31 24.12 -4.96
N TYR A 117 -9.12 24.06 -5.56
CA TYR A 117 -7.87 24.17 -4.80
C TYR A 117 -7.76 25.54 -4.12
N THR A 118 -8.22 26.62 -4.77
CA THR A 118 -8.27 27.96 -4.15
C THR A 118 -9.24 28.00 -2.96
N ARG A 119 -10.39 27.32 -3.04
CA ARG A 119 -11.32 27.17 -1.92
C ARG A 119 -10.71 26.33 -0.78
N ALA A 120 -10.05 25.22 -1.09
CA ALA A 120 -9.31 24.41 -0.12
C ALA A 120 -8.21 25.23 0.59
N MET A 121 -7.46 26.04 -0.16
CA MET A 121 -6.45 26.97 0.38
C MET A 121 -7.05 28.09 1.24
N SER A 122 -8.28 28.57 0.93
CA SER A 122 -8.97 29.57 1.76
C SER A 122 -9.44 29.02 3.10
N LEU A 123 -9.68 27.70 3.16
CA LEU A 123 -10.10 26.98 4.36
C LEU A 123 -8.89 26.45 5.17
N SER A 124 -7.79 26.13 4.49
CA SER A 124 -6.52 25.70 5.10
C SER A 124 -5.33 26.38 4.40
N PRO A 125 -4.87 27.55 4.90
CA PRO A 125 -3.83 28.35 4.24
C PRO A 125 -2.46 27.66 4.04
N ASN A 126 -2.19 26.63 4.85
CA ASN A 126 -0.94 25.87 4.86
C ASN A 126 -1.03 24.54 4.08
N TYR A 127 -2.11 24.31 3.31
CA TYR A 127 -2.36 23.04 2.62
C TYR A 127 -1.47 22.87 1.36
N ALA A 128 -0.17 22.59 1.58
CA ALA A 128 0.87 22.55 0.53
C ALA A 128 0.47 21.72 -0.70
N LYS A 129 -0.17 20.56 -0.51
CA LYS A 129 -0.69 19.71 -1.60
C LYS A 129 -1.73 20.40 -2.49
N ALA A 130 -2.63 21.21 -1.92
CA ALA A 130 -3.61 21.97 -2.69
C ALA A 130 -2.95 23.09 -3.50
N VAL A 131 -1.97 23.79 -2.91
CA VAL A 131 -1.17 24.80 -3.63
C VAL A 131 -0.40 24.14 -4.79
N TYR A 132 0.25 23.00 -4.54
CA TYR A 132 1.01 22.27 -5.54
C TYR A 132 0.14 21.83 -6.73
N ASN A 133 -1.01 21.21 -6.44
CA ASN A 133 -1.92 20.73 -7.50
C ASN A 133 -2.60 21.89 -8.26
N ARG A 134 -2.79 23.06 -7.63
CA ARG A 134 -3.22 24.29 -8.31
C ARG A 134 -2.15 24.79 -9.29
N GLY A 135 -0.89 24.80 -8.87
CA GLY A 135 0.24 25.08 -9.77
C GLY A 135 0.27 24.14 -10.97
N THR A 136 0.06 22.84 -10.74
CA THR A 136 -0.05 21.85 -11.82
C THR A 136 -1.23 22.11 -12.75
N ALA A 137 -2.40 22.47 -12.23
CA ALA A 137 -3.55 22.84 -13.06
C ALA A 137 -3.33 24.13 -13.87
N TYR A 138 -2.60 25.11 -13.32
CA TYR A 138 -2.13 26.29 -14.07
C TYR A 138 -1.19 25.89 -15.21
N ALA A 139 -0.26 24.97 -14.98
CA ALA A 139 0.64 24.46 -16.02
C ALA A 139 -0.10 23.76 -17.16
N MET A 140 -1.14 22.98 -16.86
CA MET A 140 -2.02 22.34 -17.87
C MET A 140 -2.83 23.36 -18.69
N LEU A 141 -3.04 24.59 -18.17
CA LEU A 141 -3.61 25.72 -18.90
C LEU A 141 -2.55 26.63 -19.57
N GLY A 142 -1.26 26.23 -19.55
CA GLY A 142 -0.15 27.01 -20.10
C GLY A 142 0.26 28.23 -19.27
N GLN A 143 -0.33 28.44 -18.09
CA GLN A 143 -0.08 29.60 -17.23
C GLN A 143 1.17 29.39 -16.37
N ARG A 144 2.34 29.36 -17.04
CA ARG A 144 3.63 28.98 -16.46
C ARG A 144 4.02 29.79 -15.22
N ASP A 145 3.84 31.11 -15.25
CA ASP A 145 4.25 31.99 -14.15
C ASP A 145 3.44 31.73 -12.87
N ALA A 146 2.13 31.51 -13.04
CA ALA A 146 1.24 31.12 -11.94
C ALA A 146 1.57 29.72 -11.40
N ALA A 147 1.92 28.77 -12.28
CA ALA A 147 2.36 27.44 -11.90
C ALA A 147 3.66 27.48 -11.07
N GLN A 148 4.67 28.24 -11.54
CA GLN A 148 5.95 28.38 -10.86
C GLN A 148 5.80 29.07 -9.50
N ALA A 149 4.94 30.10 -9.39
CA ALA A 149 4.64 30.76 -8.12
C ALA A 149 3.98 29.81 -7.10
N ASP A 150 2.98 29.03 -7.52
CA ASP A 150 2.29 28.08 -6.64
C ASP A 150 3.18 26.89 -6.24
N TRP A 151 3.93 26.30 -7.16
CA TRP A 151 4.90 25.24 -6.82
C TRP A 151 5.96 25.74 -5.82
N SER A 152 6.50 26.94 -6.05
CA SER A 152 7.48 27.56 -5.12
C SER A 152 6.87 27.80 -3.73
N ARG A 153 5.61 28.26 -3.66
CA ARG A 153 4.87 28.41 -2.41
C ARG A 153 4.60 27.07 -1.73
N ALA A 154 4.24 26.03 -2.47
CA ALA A 154 4.02 24.69 -1.91
C ALA A 154 5.30 24.11 -1.28
N ILE A 155 6.44 24.24 -1.97
CA ILE A 155 7.78 23.85 -1.51
C ILE A 155 8.20 24.62 -0.24
N ALA A 156 7.77 25.87 -0.09
CA ALA A 156 7.98 26.65 1.13
C ALA A 156 7.10 26.17 2.30
N LEU A 157 5.81 25.87 2.03
CA LEU A 157 4.83 25.44 3.03
C LEU A 157 5.01 24.01 3.54
N GLU A 158 5.52 23.11 2.71
CA GLU A 158 5.75 21.71 3.07
C GLU A 158 6.73 21.61 4.24
N PRO A 159 6.37 21.08 5.43
CA PRO A 159 7.33 20.90 6.52
C PRO A 159 8.35 19.78 6.25
N ASP A 160 7.97 18.73 5.51
CA ASP A 160 8.76 17.51 5.43
C ASP A 160 9.92 17.58 4.40
N PRO A 161 11.15 17.16 4.74
CA PRO A 161 12.29 17.20 3.82
C PRO A 161 12.18 16.29 2.57
N TRP A 162 11.66 15.07 2.68
CA TRP A 162 11.53 14.16 1.52
C TRP A 162 10.39 14.60 0.60
N ALA A 163 9.28 15.06 1.17
CA ALA A 163 8.15 15.60 0.40
C ALA A 163 8.57 16.87 -0.35
N LYS A 164 9.30 17.78 0.31
CA LYS A 164 9.85 19.01 -0.28
C LYS A 164 10.82 18.73 -1.42
N ALA A 165 11.70 17.73 -1.26
CA ALA A 165 12.60 17.30 -2.33
C ALA A 165 11.86 16.64 -3.50
N ALA A 166 10.78 15.88 -3.24
CA ALA A 166 9.95 15.32 -4.28
C ALA A 166 9.18 16.40 -5.07
N MET A 167 8.63 17.41 -4.39
CA MET A 167 7.97 18.56 -5.03
C MET A 167 8.94 19.36 -5.92
N ARG A 168 10.18 19.62 -5.46
CA ARG A 168 11.19 20.33 -6.28
C ARG A 168 11.54 19.57 -7.55
N ARG A 169 11.84 18.27 -7.46
CA ARG A 169 12.06 17.40 -8.62
C ARG A 169 10.87 17.44 -9.58
N SER A 170 9.66 17.22 -9.07
CA SER A 170 8.46 17.12 -9.91
C SER A 170 8.01 18.46 -10.53
N ALA A 171 8.43 19.60 -9.96
CA ALA A 171 8.20 20.93 -10.53
C ALA A 171 9.33 21.39 -11.49
N GLY A 172 10.41 20.61 -11.65
CA GLY A 172 11.60 21.03 -12.41
C GLY A 172 12.37 22.17 -11.73
N LEU A 173 12.23 22.33 -10.41
CA LEU A 173 12.83 23.40 -9.60
C LEU A 173 14.04 22.95 -8.77
N ASP A 174 14.43 21.67 -8.84
CA ASP A 174 15.79 21.28 -8.47
C ASP A 174 16.77 21.99 -9.43
N PRO A 175 17.87 22.59 -8.95
CA PRO A 175 18.90 23.07 -9.85
C PRO A 175 19.41 21.88 -10.66
N THR A 176 19.46 22.02 -11.99
CA THR A 176 20.24 21.09 -12.82
C THR A 176 21.62 20.96 -12.20
N PRO A 177 22.17 19.74 -12.00
CA PRO A 177 23.50 19.58 -11.46
C PRO A 177 24.44 20.35 -12.39
N VAL A 178 24.97 21.47 -11.88
CA VAL A 178 25.96 22.25 -12.60
C VAL A 178 27.19 21.38 -12.61
N VAL A 179 27.33 20.59 -13.69
CA VAL A 179 28.58 19.92 -14.05
C VAL A 179 29.58 21.06 -14.15
N ALA A 180 30.36 21.26 -13.08
CA ALA A 180 31.21 22.40 -12.95
C ALA A 180 32.12 22.44 -14.17
N ALA A 181 31.98 23.48 -14.99
CA ALA A 181 32.80 23.66 -16.16
C ALA A 181 34.25 23.78 -15.68
N GLY A 182 34.99 22.67 -15.76
CA GLY A 182 36.38 22.62 -15.35
C GLY A 182 37.16 23.73 -16.05
N PRO A 183 38.14 24.36 -15.38
CA PRO A 183 38.86 25.49 -15.95
C PRO A 183 39.40 25.10 -17.32
N ALA A 184 39.14 25.94 -18.33
CA ALA A 184 39.34 25.60 -19.73
C ALA A 184 40.83 25.54 -20.12
N THR A 185 41.50 24.44 -19.76
CA THR A 185 42.87 24.12 -20.17
C THR A 185 42.87 23.61 -21.60
N GLY A 186 42.88 24.53 -22.56
CA GLY A 186 42.96 24.18 -23.98
C GLY A 186 44.33 23.61 -24.37
N ALA A 187 44.33 22.41 -24.94
CA ALA A 187 45.44 21.87 -25.72
C ALA A 187 44.88 21.01 -26.87
N THR A 188 45.25 21.34 -28.10
CA THR A 188 44.78 20.69 -29.34
C THR A 188 45.48 19.37 -29.63
N GLN A 189 44.81 18.43 -30.29
CA GLN A 189 45.21 17.91 -31.61
C GLN A 189 44.03 17.19 -32.33
N PRO A 190 44.09 16.93 -33.66
CA PRO A 190 42.90 16.89 -34.51
C PRO A 190 42.32 15.49 -34.83
N ALA A 191 41.19 15.50 -35.54
CA ALA A 191 40.32 14.35 -35.79
C ALA A 191 40.76 13.40 -36.92
N VAL A 192 40.32 12.13 -36.80
CA VAL A 192 40.09 11.20 -37.91
C VAL A 192 38.78 10.43 -37.63
N ALA A 193 37.98 10.20 -38.68
CA ALA A 193 36.80 9.32 -38.71
C ALA A 193 36.77 8.64 -40.11
N PRO A 194 36.25 7.40 -40.28
CA PRO A 194 34.82 7.07 -40.12
C PRO A 194 34.52 5.66 -39.53
N ALA A 195 33.28 5.17 -39.69
CA ALA A 195 32.72 3.86 -39.28
C ALA A 195 31.73 3.34 -40.37
N PRO A 196 30.91 2.26 -40.22
CA PRO A 196 30.89 1.05 -39.34
C PRO A 196 31.21 -0.22 -40.22
N PRO A 197 30.57 -1.43 -40.19
CA PRO A 197 29.75 -2.25 -39.24
C PRO A 197 30.46 -3.65 -38.99
N PRO A 198 29.85 -4.87 -38.85
CA PRO A 198 28.48 -5.35 -38.55
C PRO A 198 28.39 -6.35 -37.35
N GLY A 199 28.09 -7.66 -37.55
CA GLY A 199 27.92 -8.70 -36.50
C GLY A 199 27.67 -10.13 -37.02
N ALA A 200 27.20 -11.05 -36.14
CA ALA A 200 27.01 -12.53 -36.29
C ALA A 200 28.32 -13.37 -36.14
N GLU A 201 28.36 -14.66 -35.73
CA GLU A 201 27.38 -15.61 -35.13
C GLU A 201 28.08 -16.79 -34.37
N ARG A 202 27.34 -17.50 -33.49
CA ARG A 202 27.44 -18.94 -33.04
C ARG A 202 28.74 -19.64 -32.50
N ALA A 203 28.53 -20.32 -31.36
CA ALA A 203 29.08 -21.65 -30.93
C ALA A 203 30.60 -21.79 -30.63
N THR A 204 31.12 -22.74 -29.83
CA THR A 204 30.70 -24.11 -29.41
C THR A 204 31.07 -24.46 -27.93
N ALA A 205 30.75 -25.69 -27.50
CA ALA A 205 31.16 -26.38 -26.25
C ALA A 205 31.11 -27.94 -26.51
N PRO A 206 31.40 -28.89 -25.58
CA PRO A 206 31.86 -28.80 -24.18
C PRO A 206 33.17 -29.60 -23.84
N PRO A 207 33.22 -30.70 -23.03
CA PRO A 207 33.99 -30.77 -21.78
C PRO A 207 35.14 -31.82 -21.78
N PRO A 208 35.85 -32.06 -20.65
CA PRO A 208 35.46 -33.08 -19.64
C PRO A 208 35.28 -32.45 -18.21
N VAL A 209 35.21 -33.10 -17.02
CA VAL A 209 35.74 -34.39 -16.49
C VAL A 209 34.75 -35.05 -15.48
N ILE A 210 35.23 -35.73 -14.42
CA ILE A 210 34.56 -36.72 -13.52
C ILE A 210 35.23 -36.67 -12.11
N VAL A 211 34.51 -37.11 -11.05
CA VAL A 211 34.91 -37.65 -9.70
C VAL A 211 34.14 -36.95 -8.54
N ALA A 212 33.62 -37.59 -7.47
CA ALA A 212 33.16 -38.99 -7.19
C ALA A 212 32.36 -39.02 -5.85
N ALA A 213 31.62 -40.11 -5.55
CA ALA A 213 30.92 -40.39 -4.28
C ALA A 213 30.58 -41.91 -4.16
N PRO A 214 29.93 -42.45 -3.09
CA PRO A 214 29.74 -42.04 -1.68
C PRO A 214 30.44 -43.06 -0.71
N PRO A 215 30.04 -43.31 0.58
CA PRO A 215 28.79 -43.96 1.06
C PRO A 215 28.13 -43.16 2.24
N THR A 216 27.33 -43.61 3.24
CA THR A 216 26.92 -44.94 3.82
C THR A 216 25.57 -44.80 4.61
N SER A 217 24.91 -45.89 5.04
CA SER A 217 23.68 -45.94 5.90
C SER A 217 23.48 -47.37 6.47
N PRO A 218 22.39 -47.76 7.21
CA PRO A 218 21.42 -47.07 8.09
C PRO A 218 21.63 -47.58 9.57
N PRO A 219 20.69 -48.15 10.40
CA PRO A 219 19.27 -47.89 10.75
C PRO A 219 19.11 -47.25 12.18
N THR A 220 18.31 -47.60 13.24
CA THR A 220 17.51 -48.76 13.73
C THR A 220 16.38 -48.40 14.75
N VAL A 221 15.16 -48.93 14.50
CA VAL A 221 14.01 -49.35 15.37
C VAL A 221 13.78 -48.77 16.80
N THR A 222 12.74 -47.91 16.90
CA THR A 222 11.51 -47.96 17.76
C THR A 222 11.49 -48.34 19.26
N VAL A 223 10.91 -47.47 20.13
CA VAL A 223 9.88 -47.76 21.19
C VAL A 223 9.14 -46.46 21.60
N ALA A 224 7.85 -46.53 21.97
CA ALA A 224 7.07 -45.53 22.73
C ALA A 224 5.79 -46.19 23.32
N PRO A 225 5.01 -45.59 24.28
CA PRO A 225 5.25 -44.46 25.20
C PRO A 225 5.20 -44.94 26.69
N PRO A 226 5.01 -44.10 27.74
CA PRO A 226 3.71 -43.46 28.06
C PRO A 226 3.79 -41.99 28.54
N THR A 227 2.64 -41.42 28.88
CA THR A 227 2.38 -40.00 29.17
C THR A 227 3.01 -39.43 30.45
N ALA A 228 3.53 -38.20 30.37
CA ALA A 228 3.70 -37.28 31.50
C ALA A 228 3.29 -35.85 31.09
N GLN A 229 2.54 -35.14 31.95
CA GLN A 229 2.20 -33.72 31.74
C GLN A 229 3.09 -32.82 32.61
N PRO A 230 3.78 -31.84 32.00
CA PRO A 230 4.20 -30.62 32.69
C PRO A 230 3.38 -29.39 32.23
N GLN A 231 3.34 -28.41 33.13
CA GLN A 231 2.61 -27.13 33.17
C GLN A 231 2.41 -26.35 31.84
N PRO A 232 1.41 -25.44 31.77
CA PRO A 232 1.19 -24.58 30.60
C PRO A 232 2.33 -23.55 30.43
N ALA A 233 3.35 -23.95 29.68
CA ALA A 233 4.22 -23.01 28.98
C ALA A 233 3.40 -22.14 28.01
N ALA A 234 3.90 -20.95 27.66
CA ALA A 234 3.19 -19.99 26.84
C ALA A 234 2.63 -20.64 25.55
N SER A 235 1.30 -20.62 25.40
CA SER A 235 0.62 -21.18 24.24
C SER A 235 1.01 -20.38 22.99
N VAL A 236 1.99 -20.89 22.24
CA VAL A 236 2.35 -20.40 20.91
C VAL A 236 1.06 -20.41 20.09
N GLN A 237 0.54 -19.23 19.75
CA GLN A 237 -0.65 -19.13 18.92
C GLN A 237 -0.33 -19.81 17.58
N ALA A 238 -1.14 -20.78 17.20
CA ALA A 238 -1.05 -21.38 15.88
C ALA A 238 -1.34 -20.28 14.86
N LEU A 239 -0.27 -19.78 14.23
CA LEU A 239 -0.34 -18.67 13.30
C LEU A 239 -1.23 -19.06 12.12
N ASP A 240 -2.26 -18.25 11.85
CA ASP A 240 -3.11 -18.46 10.69
C ASP A 240 -2.32 -18.22 9.39
N ALA A 241 -2.93 -18.55 8.25
CA ALA A 241 -2.28 -18.40 6.95
C ALA A 241 -1.80 -16.96 6.67
N ARG A 242 -2.50 -15.95 7.21
CA ARG A 242 -2.16 -14.54 7.04
C ARG A 242 -0.97 -14.15 7.91
N ALA A 243 -0.91 -14.61 9.15
CA ALA A 243 0.19 -14.34 10.06
C ALA A 243 1.48 -15.07 9.61
N LEU A 244 1.37 -16.28 9.06
CA LEU A 244 2.47 -16.99 8.41
C LEU A 244 2.97 -16.25 7.16
N ALA A 245 2.07 -15.87 6.25
CA ALA A 245 2.45 -15.10 5.05
C ALA A 245 3.07 -13.73 5.40
N SER A 246 2.63 -13.09 6.48
CA SER A 246 3.22 -11.84 6.97
C SER A 246 4.64 -12.07 7.52
N ARG A 247 4.85 -13.15 8.30
CA ARG A 247 6.17 -13.52 8.83
C ARG A 247 7.16 -13.89 7.73
N ALA A 248 6.70 -14.54 6.66
CA ALA A 248 7.52 -14.86 5.50
C ALA A 248 8.14 -13.62 4.84
N ILE A 249 7.37 -12.53 4.71
CA ILE A 249 7.86 -11.27 4.13
C ILE A 249 8.98 -10.68 4.99
N THR A 250 8.84 -10.68 6.33
CA THR A 250 9.90 -10.23 7.24
C THR A 250 11.16 -11.08 7.07
N ARG A 251 11.02 -12.41 7.04
CA ARG A 251 12.14 -13.34 6.87
C ARG A 251 12.90 -13.15 5.55
N GLU A 252 12.19 -12.94 4.44
CA GLU A 252 12.83 -12.66 3.14
C GLU A 252 13.66 -11.36 3.18
N LEU A 253 13.15 -10.32 3.86
CA LEU A 253 13.86 -9.04 4.04
C LEU A 253 15.06 -9.17 4.99
N ASP A 254 14.98 -10.04 6.01
CA ASP A 254 16.08 -10.37 6.92
C ASP A 254 17.10 -11.37 6.33
N GLY A 255 16.83 -11.92 5.13
CA GLY A 255 17.68 -12.90 4.43
C GLY A 255 17.43 -14.38 4.80
N ASP A 256 16.47 -14.69 5.67
CA ASP A 256 15.97 -16.04 5.97
C ASP A 256 15.02 -16.55 4.87
N HIS A 257 15.56 -16.65 3.65
CA HIS A 257 14.84 -17.08 2.44
C HIS A 257 14.22 -18.48 2.60
N THR A 258 14.94 -19.40 3.23
CA THR A 258 14.45 -20.76 3.53
C THR A 258 13.27 -20.75 4.51
N GLY A 259 13.35 -19.93 5.57
CA GLY A 259 12.25 -19.74 6.52
C GLY A 259 11.04 -19.04 5.89
N ALA A 260 11.26 -18.09 4.98
CA ALA A 260 10.20 -17.44 4.22
C ALA A 260 9.44 -18.45 3.34
N ILE A 261 10.15 -19.24 2.55
CA ILE A 261 9.57 -20.31 1.72
C ILE A 261 8.80 -21.33 2.57
N GLN A 262 9.32 -21.72 3.74
CA GLN A 262 8.65 -22.68 4.63
C GLN A 262 7.37 -22.12 5.26
N ASP A 263 7.36 -20.83 5.64
CA ASP A 263 6.16 -20.15 6.15
C ASP A 263 5.08 -20.04 5.07
N LEU A 264 5.44 -19.73 3.82
CA LEU A 264 4.51 -19.70 2.70
C LEU A 264 3.95 -21.09 2.37
N LYS A 265 4.80 -22.14 2.39
CA LYS A 265 4.37 -23.54 2.20
C LYS A 265 3.36 -23.96 3.28
N THR A 266 3.50 -23.45 4.51
CA THR A 266 2.55 -23.68 5.61
C THR A 266 1.27 -22.83 5.44
N ALA A 267 1.39 -21.55 5.06
CA ALA A 267 0.25 -20.68 4.78
C ALA A 267 -0.67 -21.22 3.68
N ALA A 268 -0.09 -21.77 2.61
CA ALA A 268 -0.83 -22.39 1.51
C ALA A 268 -1.63 -23.64 1.91
N GLN A 269 -1.31 -24.29 3.05
CA GLN A 269 -2.08 -25.41 3.60
C GLN A 269 -3.24 -24.95 4.49
N LEU A 270 -3.11 -23.78 5.12
CA LEU A 270 -4.08 -23.23 6.08
C LEU A 270 -5.07 -22.23 5.47
N GLU A 271 -4.78 -21.65 4.30
CA GLU A 271 -5.68 -20.71 3.61
C GLU A 271 -6.85 -21.46 2.94
N PRO A 272 -8.11 -21.26 3.36
CA PRO A 272 -9.25 -21.92 2.73
C PRO A 272 -9.51 -21.44 1.29
N ASP A 273 -9.21 -20.17 0.98
CA ASP A 273 -9.52 -19.60 -0.33
C ASP A 273 -8.63 -20.17 -1.45
N ALA A 274 -9.23 -20.56 -2.57
CA ALA A 274 -8.51 -21.19 -3.68
C ALA A 274 -7.64 -20.18 -4.47
N SER A 275 -8.11 -18.94 -4.64
CA SER A 275 -7.40 -17.89 -5.36
C SER A 275 -6.17 -17.42 -4.57
N ARG A 276 -6.31 -17.21 -3.26
CA ARG A 276 -5.20 -16.85 -2.37
C ARG A 276 -4.16 -17.97 -2.27
N ARG A 277 -4.58 -19.24 -2.19
CA ARG A 277 -3.64 -20.38 -2.30
C ARG A 277 -2.86 -20.37 -3.61
N ALA A 278 -3.50 -20.03 -4.74
CA ALA A 278 -2.81 -19.87 -6.01
C ALA A 278 -1.81 -18.69 -6.00
N SER A 279 -2.16 -17.56 -5.36
CA SER A 279 -1.24 -16.44 -5.15
C SER A 279 -0.02 -16.82 -4.30
N ILE A 280 -0.22 -17.52 -3.18
CA ILE A 280 0.87 -18.01 -2.30
C ILE A 280 1.74 -19.02 -3.06
N ALA A 281 1.16 -19.94 -3.82
CA ALA A 281 1.90 -20.90 -4.65
C ALA A 281 2.75 -20.23 -5.74
N ASN A 282 2.28 -19.13 -6.33
CA ASN A 282 3.07 -18.33 -7.27
C ASN A 282 4.20 -17.56 -6.58
N LEU A 283 3.98 -17.05 -5.37
CA LEU A 283 5.04 -16.40 -4.59
C LEU A 283 6.14 -17.40 -4.21
N ILE A 284 5.78 -18.62 -3.80
CA ILE A 284 6.75 -19.71 -3.55
C ILE A 284 7.59 -19.97 -4.79
N ARG A 285 6.99 -20.10 -5.98
CA ARG A 285 7.72 -20.33 -7.25
C ARG A 285 8.70 -19.19 -7.59
N LEU A 286 8.34 -17.94 -7.31
CA LEU A 286 9.18 -16.77 -7.56
C LEU A 286 10.36 -16.67 -6.59
N LEU A 287 10.27 -17.32 -5.43
CA LEU A 287 11.37 -17.43 -4.46
C LEU A 287 12.23 -18.68 -4.75
N ASP A 288 11.64 -19.85 -5.03
CA ASP A 288 12.34 -21.10 -5.39
C ASP A 288 13.10 -21.02 -6.76
N THR A 289 13.02 -19.92 -7.51
CA THR A 289 13.87 -19.70 -8.71
C THR A 289 15.27 -19.20 -8.32
N PRO A 290 16.36 -19.92 -8.68
CA PRO A 290 17.71 -19.44 -8.46
C PRO A 290 18.01 -18.18 -9.28
N LYS A 291 18.83 -17.29 -8.71
CA LYS A 291 19.36 -16.07 -9.33
C LYS A 291 20.75 -16.32 -9.91
#